data_AF-A0A519M3E1-F1
#
_entry.id   AF-A0A519M3E1-F1
#
_cell.length_a   1.000
_cell.length_b   1.000
_cell.length_c   1.000
_cell.angle_alpha   90.00
_cell.angle_beta   90.00
_cell.angle_gamma   90.00
#
_symmetry.space_group_name_H-M   'P 1'
#
loop_
_entity.id
_entity.type
_entity.pdbx_description
1 polymer ?
#
loop_
_entity_poly.entity_id
_entity_poly.type
_entity_poly.pdbx_seq_one_letter_code
_entity_poly.pdbx_strand_id
1 'polypeptide(L)'
;MLTLAYYALMLLVGYFFYRYGQKLLHQGRRDENDELTKPPVGPISFLFVAGLACYLLFEALRAVVLQQIPCVGKGCKGQLYTLAEHSGQYWANLFFVVWMVLALGYTMYVTIKIWTRD
;
A
#
# COMPACT_ATOMS: atom_id res chain seq x y z
N MET A 1 -10.45 21.22 -7.81
CA MET A 1 -10.72 20.17 -8.83
C MET A 1 -9.63 19.10 -8.87
N LEU A 2 -8.34 19.47 -9.00
CA LEU A 2 -7.21 18.53 -8.98
C LEU A 2 -7.13 17.64 -7.73
N THR A 3 -7.39 18.18 -6.54
CA THR A 3 -7.35 17.43 -5.27
C THR A 3 -8.42 16.34 -5.19
N LEU A 4 -9.65 16.64 -5.64
CA LEU A 4 -10.73 15.66 -5.71
C LEU A 4 -10.41 14.56 -6.73
N ALA A 5 -9.90 14.94 -7.90
CA ALA A 5 -9.46 13.98 -8.91
C ALA A 5 -8.33 13.07 -8.38
N TYR A 6 -7.37 13.61 -7.64
CA TYR A 6 -6.29 12.84 -7.02
C TYR A 6 -6.82 11.77 -6.06
N TYR A 7 -7.69 12.13 -5.11
CA TYR A 7 -8.25 11.16 -4.17
C TYR A 7 -9.17 10.15 -4.86
N ALA A 8 -9.97 10.57 -5.83
CA ALA A 8 -10.80 9.66 -6.63
C ALA A 8 -9.95 8.66 -7.41
N LEU A 9 -8.84 9.10 -8.02
CA LEU A 9 -7.91 8.23 -8.71
C LEU A 9 -7.23 7.24 -7.75
N MET A 10 -6.86 7.68 -6.54
CA MET A 10 -6.32 6.74 -5.54
C MET A 10 -7.34 5.65 -5.20
N LEU A 11 -8.60 6.02 -4.94
CA LEU A 11 -9.66 5.05 -4.67
C LEU A 11 -9.87 4.08 -5.84
N LEU A 12 -9.84 4.57 -7.09
CA LEU A 12 -9.94 3.74 -8.29
C LEU A 12 -8.77 2.77 -8.43
N VAL A 13 -7.55 3.21 -8.14
CA VAL A 13 -6.36 2.33 -8.09
C VAL A 13 -6.57 1.24 -7.03
N GLY A 14 -7.07 1.60 -5.84
CA GLY A 14 -7.41 0.63 -4.80
C GLY A 14 -8.45 -0.39 -5.25
N TYR A 15 -9.51 0.07 -5.90
CA TYR A 15 -10.56 -0.81 -6.43
C TYR A 15 -10.03 -1.77 -7.50
N PHE A 16 -9.22 -1.27 -8.45
CA PHE A 16 -8.60 -2.11 -9.47
C PHE A 16 -7.67 -3.17 -8.85
N PHE A 17 -6.86 -2.75 -7.88
CA PHE A 17 -5.92 -3.64 -7.20
C PHE A 17 -6.64 -4.70 -6.35
N TYR A 18 -7.71 -4.31 -5.65
CA TYR A 18 -8.59 -5.22 -4.95
C TYR A 18 -9.21 -6.25 -5.91
N ARG A 19 -9.79 -5.79 -7.03
CA ARG A 19 -10.41 -6.69 -8.02
C ARG A 19 -9.39 -7.66 -8.62
N TYR A 20 -8.17 -7.19 -8.89
CA TYR A 20 -7.06 -8.03 -9.36
C TYR A 20 -6.71 -9.11 -8.34
N GLY A 21 -6.51 -8.75 -7.07
CA GLY A 21 -6.23 -9.70 -6.00
C GLY A 21 -7.38 -10.71 -5.81
N GLN A 22 -8.63 -10.26 -5.84
CA GLN A 22 -9.79 -11.14 -5.79
C GLN A 22 -9.82 -12.12 -6.96
N LYS A 23 -9.52 -11.67 -8.19
CA LYS A 23 -9.47 -12.55 -9.36
C LYS A 23 -8.43 -13.66 -9.17
N LEU A 24 -7.23 -13.32 -8.68
CA LEU A 24 -6.19 -14.31 -8.35
C LEU A 24 -6.65 -15.28 -7.26
N LEU A 25 -7.33 -14.78 -6.23
CA LEU A 25 -7.86 -15.63 -5.17
C LEU A 25 -9.00 -16.54 -5.65
N HIS A 26 -9.75 -16.16 -6.68
CA HIS A 26 -10.81 -17.01 -7.25
C HIS A 26 -10.25 -18.09 -8.20
N GLN A 27 -9.03 -17.92 -8.73
CA GLN A 27 -8.38 -18.97 -9.49
C GLN A 27 -8.10 -20.19 -8.60
N GLY A 28 -8.22 -21.39 -9.18
CA GLY A 28 -7.85 -22.64 -8.50
C GLY A 28 -6.35 -22.77 -8.27
N ARG A 29 -5.88 -23.96 -7.90
CA ARG A 29 -4.45 -24.25 -7.75
C ARG A 29 -3.68 -24.13 -9.07
N ARG A 30 -4.37 -24.37 -10.18
CA ARG A 30 -3.86 -24.17 -11.53
C ARG A 30 -4.65 -23.08 -12.24
N ASP A 31 -3.92 -22.29 -13.01
CA ASP A 31 -4.43 -21.22 -13.85
C ASP A 31 -5.00 -21.80 -15.17
N GLU A 32 -5.57 -20.94 -16.03
CA GLU A 32 -6.17 -21.30 -17.33
C GLU A 32 -5.18 -21.99 -18.28
N ASN A 33 -3.87 -21.82 -18.07
CA ASN A 33 -2.79 -22.45 -18.85
C ASN A 33 -2.23 -23.74 -18.20
N ASP A 34 -2.90 -24.31 -17.20
CA ASP A 34 -2.47 -25.48 -16.42
C ASP A 34 -1.17 -25.26 -15.59
N GLU A 35 -0.71 -24.01 -15.47
CA GLU A 35 0.40 -23.62 -14.58
C GLU A 35 -0.07 -23.40 -13.14
N LEU A 36 0.83 -23.57 -12.16
CA LEU A 36 0.57 -23.18 -10.77
C LEU A 36 0.25 -21.68 -10.69
N THR A 37 -0.84 -21.32 -10.00
CA THR A 37 -1.24 -19.92 -9.83
C THR A 37 -0.13 -19.13 -9.16
N LYS A 38 0.40 -18.13 -9.86
CA LYS A 38 1.55 -17.34 -9.40
C LYS A 38 1.08 -16.24 -8.45
N PRO A 39 1.72 -16.07 -7.28
CA PRO A 39 1.42 -14.98 -6.37
C PRO A 39 1.82 -13.62 -6.98
N PRO A 40 1.26 -12.50 -6.47
CA PRO A 40 1.67 -11.16 -6.86
C PRO A 40 3.16 -10.86 -6.65
N VAL A 41 3.75 -11.40 -5.58
CA VAL A 41 5.18 -11.23 -5.26
C VAL A 41 5.82 -12.57 -4.91
N GLY A 42 7.09 -12.73 -5.30
CA GLY A 42 7.91 -13.89 -4.93
C GLY A 42 8.51 -13.77 -3.53
N PRO A 43 9.22 -14.80 -3.02
CA PRO A 43 9.73 -14.82 -1.64
C PRO A 43 10.64 -13.65 -1.26
N ILE A 44 11.59 -13.29 -2.14
CA ILE A 44 12.53 -12.19 -1.87
C ILE A 44 11.81 -10.84 -1.89
N SER A 45 10.96 -10.60 -2.89
CA SER A 45 10.18 -9.36 -2.97
C SER A 45 9.13 -9.26 -1.88
N PHE A 46 8.61 -10.38 -1.38
CA PHE A 46 7.74 -10.42 -0.21
C PHE A 46 8.44 -9.88 1.03
N LEU A 47 9.68 -10.29 1.32
CA LEU A 47 10.45 -9.77 2.46
C LEU A 47 10.67 -8.25 2.35
N PHE A 48 10.98 -7.77 1.14
CA PHE A 48 11.13 -6.34 0.88
C PHE A 48 9.81 -5.58 1.11
N VAL A 49 8.70 -6.10 0.57
CA VAL A 49 7.36 -5.53 0.76
C VAL A 49 6.97 -5.51 2.23
N ALA A 50 7.24 -6.59 2.97
CA ALA A 50 6.96 -6.68 4.40
C ALA A 50 7.78 -5.67 5.20
N GLY A 51 9.09 -5.58 4.94
CA GLY A 51 9.97 -4.59 5.58
C GLY A 51 9.51 -3.16 5.32
N LEU A 52 9.18 -2.84 4.06
CA LEU A 52 8.68 -1.52 3.68
C LEU A 52 7.33 -1.21 4.32
N ALA A 53 6.40 -2.17 4.34
CA ALA A 53 5.09 -1.99 4.96
C ALA A 53 5.20 -1.73 6.47
N CYS A 54 6.06 -2.48 7.17
CA CYS A 54 6.33 -2.28 8.59
C CYS A 54 6.94 -0.89 8.86
N TYR A 55 7.91 -0.46 8.05
CA TYR A 55 8.51 0.86 8.18
C TYR A 55 7.48 1.98 7.98
N LEU A 56 6.67 1.90 6.93
CA LEU A 56 5.63 2.90 6.64
C LEU A 56 4.55 2.92 7.72
N LEU A 57 4.15 1.76 8.25
CA LEU A 57 3.19 1.67 9.36
C LEU A 57 3.76 2.33 10.62
N PHE A 58 5.03 2.07 10.93
CA PHE A 58 5.71 2.72 12.06
C PHE A 58 5.73 4.25 11.89
N GLU A 59 6.09 4.77 10.72
CA GLU A 59 6.08 6.21 10.46
C GLU A 59 4.66 6.80 10.54
N ALA A 60 3.64 6.09 10.06
CA ALA A 60 2.25 6.54 10.20
C ALA A 60 1.81 6.63 11.67
N LEU A 61 2.11 5.61 12.48
CA LEU A 61 1.82 5.61 13.92
C LEU A 61 2.60 6.71 14.64
N ARG A 62 3.88 6.85 14.33
CA ARG A 62 4.74 7.92 14.85
C ARG A 62 4.19 9.29 14.49
N ALA A 63 3.71 9.48 13.27
CA ALA A 63 3.12 10.74 12.82
C ALA A 63 1.84 11.09 13.58
N VAL A 64 0.99 10.10 13.88
CA VAL A 64 -0.21 10.31 14.70
C VAL A 64 0.14 10.74 16.12
N VAL A 65 1.15 10.11 16.72
CA VAL A 65 1.58 10.41 18.11
C VAL A 65 2.32 11.75 18.20
N LEU A 66 3.30 11.98 17.33
CA LEU A 66 4.18 13.15 17.38
C LEU A 66 3.65 14.35 16.58
N GLN A 67 2.54 14.19 15.85
CA GLN A 67 1.93 15.23 15.00
C GLN A 67 2.91 15.85 13.97
N GLN A 68 3.91 15.07 13.57
CA GLN A 68 4.92 15.45 12.59
C GLN A 68 5.21 14.26 11.66
N ILE A 69 5.34 14.53 10.37
CA ILE A 69 5.58 13.48 9.37
C ILE A 69 6.64 13.94 8.36
N PRO A 70 7.70 13.14 8.09
CA PRO A 70 8.62 13.45 7.01
C PRO A 70 7.87 13.31 5.67
N CYS A 71 8.12 14.23 4.73
CA CYS A 71 7.55 14.18 3.40
C CYS A 71 8.01 12.90 2.67
N VAL A 72 7.07 12.06 2.23
CA VAL A 72 7.36 10.80 1.52
C VAL A 72 6.88 10.92 0.06
N GLY A 73 7.79 10.80 -0.92
CA GLY A 73 7.47 10.79 -2.35
C GLY A 73 8.46 11.53 -3.25
N LYS A 74 8.29 11.42 -4.58
CA LYS A 74 9.21 12.00 -5.60
C LYS A 74 9.34 13.53 -5.57
N GLY A 75 8.42 14.24 -4.93
CA GLY A 75 8.46 15.71 -4.79
C GLY A 75 9.09 16.22 -3.48
N CYS A 76 9.46 15.31 -2.58
CA CYS A 76 9.88 15.66 -1.23
C CYS A 76 11.39 15.91 -1.13
N LYS A 77 11.78 17.07 -0.60
CA LYS A 77 13.19 17.40 -0.29
C LYS A 77 13.57 17.08 1.17
N GLY A 78 13.00 16.03 1.75
CA GLY A 78 13.21 15.70 3.18
C GLY A 78 12.58 16.70 4.16
N GLN A 79 11.56 17.44 3.72
CA GLN A 79 10.84 18.40 4.56
C GLN A 79 10.02 17.70 5.63
N LEU A 80 9.89 18.32 6.80
CA LEU A 80 9.04 17.84 7.88
C LEU A 80 7.73 18.64 7.87
N TYR A 81 6.60 17.95 7.80
CA TYR A 81 5.28 18.57 7.94
C TYR A 81 4.76 18.38 9.35
N THR A 82 4.52 19.49 10.05
CA THR A 82 3.87 19.50 11.36
C THR A 82 2.36 19.73 11.19
N LEU A 83 1.54 19.15 12.06
CA LEU A 83 0.10 19.36 12.02
C LEU A 83 -0.27 20.84 12.28
N ALA A 84 0.50 21.52 13.12
CA ALA A 84 0.28 22.91 13.52
C ALA A 84 0.54 23.90 12.38
N GLU A 85 1.64 23.74 11.64
CA GLU A 85 2.03 24.69 10.59
C GLU A 85 1.54 24.28 9.20
N HIS A 86 1.36 22.97 8.97
CA HIS A 86 1.16 22.39 7.64
C HIS A 86 0.02 21.37 7.62
N SER A 87 -1.11 21.66 8.27
CA SER A 87 -2.23 20.73 8.46
C SER A 87 -2.67 19.98 7.19
N GLY A 88 -2.86 20.69 6.07
CA GLY A 88 -3.27 20.06 4.80
C GLY A 88 -2.23 19.10 4.22
N GLN A 89 -0.95 19.48 4.23
CA GLN A 89 0.15 18.65 3.73
C GLN A 89 0.40 17.46 4.66
N TYR A 90 0.29 17.66 5.98
CA TYR A 90 0.37 16.62 6.98
C TYR A 90 -0.66 15.52 6.72
N TRP A 91 -1.95 15.88 6.60
CA TRP A 91 -3.02 14.90 6.38
C TRP A 91 -2.93 14.22 5.02
N ALA A 92 -2.56 14.94 3.96
CA ALA A 92 -2.38 14.36 2.64
C ALA A 92 -1.24 13.32 2.62
N ASN A 93 -0.11 13.65 3.26
CA ASN A 93 1.03 12.74 3.36
C ASN A 93 0.71 11.53 4.25
N LEU A 94 0.06 11.75 5.40
CA LEU A 94 -0.37 10.66 6.27
C LEU A 94 -1.38 9.73 5.56
N PHE A 95 -2.35 10.30 4.84
CA PHE A 95 -3.28 9.53 4.03
C PHE A 95 -2.55 8.68 2.99
N PHE A 96 -1.60 9.25 2.27
CA PHE A 96 -0.81 8.51 1.28
C PHE A 96 0.00 7.36 1.92
N VAL A 97 0.65 7.60 3.07
CA VAL A 97 1.41 6.56 3.77
C VAL A 97 0.49 5.43 4.23
N VAL A 98 -0.64 5.75 4.85
CA VAL A 98 -1.64 4.75 5.26
C VAL A 98 -2.17 3.98 4.06
N TRP A 99 -2.44 4.66 2.95
CA TRP A 99 -2.88 4.05 1.71
C TRP A 99 -1.85 3.04 1.17
N MET A 100 -0.56 3.41 1.17
CA MET A 100 0.52 2.51 0.79
C MET A 100 0.60 1.29 1.70
N VAL A 101 0.49 1.47 3.01
CA VAL A 101 0.46 0.36 3.98
C VAL A 101 -0.69 -0.60 3.68
N LEU A 102 -1.90 -0.09 3.40
CA LEU A 102 -3.05 -0.94 3.05
C LEU A 102 -2.81 -1.71 1.74
N ALA A 103 -2.27 -1.07 0.71
CA ALA A 103 -1.97 -1.72 -0.56
C ALA A 103 -0.91 -2.83 -0.42
N LEU A 104 0.18 -2.55 0.31
CA LEU A 104 1.22 -3.55 0.58
C LEU A 104 0.69 -4.69 1.46
N GLY A 105 -0.10 -4.36 2.49
CA GLY A 105 -0.78 -5.33 3.35
C GLY A 105 -1.68 -6.28 2.56
N TYR A 106 -2.49 -5.75 1.64
CA TYR A 106 -3.34 -6.57 0.77
C TYR A 106 -2.51 -7.45 -0.18
N THR A 107 -1.42 -6.92 -0.73
CA THR A 107 -0.48 -7.69 -1.57
C THR A 107 0.09 -8.89 -0.81
N MET A 108 0.54 -8.67 0.42
CA MET A 108 1.04 -9.73 1.29
C MET A 108 -0.04 -10.76 1.61
N TYR A 109 -1.25 -10.30 1.95
CA TYR A 109 -2.40 -11.18 2.21
C TYR A 109 -2.69 -12.12 1.04
N VAL A 110 -2.82 -11.57 -0.17
CA VAL A 110 -3.08 -12.36 -1.39
C VAL A 110 -1.95 -13.36 -1.64
N THR A 111 -0.70 -12.93 -1.47
CA THR A 111 0.48 -13.78 -1.66
C THR A 111 0.50 -14.96 -0.69
N ILE A 112 0.32 -14.70 0.61
CA ILE A 112 0.26 -15.76 1.62
C ILE A 112 -0.87 -16.73 1.31
N LYS A 113 -2.07 -16.22 0.98
CA LYS A 113 -3.22 -17.06 0.66
C LYS A 113 -2.99 -17.98 -0.52
N ILE A 114 -2.25 -17.54 -1.53
CA ILE A 114 -1.89 -18.37 -2.70
C ILE A 114 -0.82 -19.40 -2.31
N TRP A 115 0.19 -19.03 -1.52
CA TRP A 115 1.23 -19.97 -1.07
C TRP A 115 0.71 -21.07 -0.15
N THR A 116 -0.25 -20.76 0.72
CA THR A 116 -0.82 -21.70 1.68
C THR A 116 -2.07 -22.39 1.15
N ARG A 117 -2.31 -22.36 -0.17
CA ARG A 117 -3.46 -23.00 -0.80
C ARG A 117 -3.09 -24.44 -1.16
N ASP A 118 -3.77 -25.39 -0.53
CA ASP A 118 -3.67 -26.83 -0.81
C ASP A 118 -4.35 -27.22 -2.14
#